data_AF-A0A0F8UQM8-F1
#
_entry.id   AF-A0A0F8UQM8-F1
#
_cell.length_a   1.000
_cell.length_b   1.000
_cell.length_c   1.000
_cell.angle_alpha   90.00
_cell.angle_beta   90.00
_cell.angle_gamma   90.00
#
_symmetry.space_group_name_H-M   'P 1'
#
loop_
_entity.id
_entity.type
_entity.pdbx_description
1 polymer ?
#
loop_
_entity_poly.entity_id
_entity_poly.type
_entity_poly.pdbx_seq_one_letter_code
_entity_poly.pdbx_strand_id
1 'polypeptide(L)' 'MFKKFTSLFPLWAVLLSAVAYVYPEYFVPYKGFIVPLLSLIMLGMGVTLSVDSFLAVLKRPYVVLLGTLMQYLSLIHI' A
#
# COMPACT_ATOMS: atom_id res chain seq x y z
N MET A 1 13.09 -2.31 -19.88
CA MET A 1 12.34 -3.58 -20.03
C MET A 1 11.34 -3.85 -18.88
N PHE A 2 11.57 -3.39 -17.64
CA PHE A 2 10.68 -3.63 -16.48
C PHE A 2 9.39 -2.77 -16.38
N LYS A 3 9.24 -1.69 -17.17
CA LYS A 3 8.10 -0.75 -17.03
C LYS A 3 6.73 -1.34 -17.39
N LYS A 4 6.67 -2.34 -18.27
CA LYS A 4 5.38 -2.98 -18.64
C LYS A 4 4.77 -3.74 -17.46
N PHE A 5 5.59 -4.41 -16.66
CA PHE A 5 5.11 -5.28 -15.59
C PHE A 5 4.43 -4.53 -14.44
N THR A 6 4.96 -3.37 -14.04
CA THR A 6 4.32 -2.51 -13.03
C THR A 6 3.05 -1.83 -13.54
N SER A 7 2.95 -1.51 -14.84
CA SER A 7 1.71 -0.99 -15.44
C SER A 7 0.59 -2.03 -15.55
N LEU A 8 0.94 -3.32 -15.47
CA LEU A 8 -0.01 -4.43 -15.49
C LEU A 8 -0.61 -4.70 -14.11
N PHE A 9 -0.04 -4.19 -13.01
CA PHE A 9 -0.57 -4.39 -11.66
C PHE A 9 -2.03 -3.92 -11.51
N PRO A 10 -2.42 -2.71 -11.99
CA PRO A 10 -3.82 -2.28 -11.97
C PRO A 10 -4.71 -3.21 -12.81
N LEU A 11 -4.23 -3.68 -13.97
CA LEU A 11 -4.98 -4.59 -14.83
C LEU A 11 -5.28 -5.92 -14.12
N TRP A 12 -4.26 -6.52 -13.50
CA TRP A 12 -4.43 -7.76 -12.72
C TRP A 12 -5.33 -7.55 -11.50
N ALA A 13 -5.21 -6.42 -10.80
CA ALA A 13 -6.07 -6.09 -9.66
C ALA A 13 -7.55 -6.00 -10.06
N VAL A 14 -7.86 -5.32 -11.18
CA VAL A 14 -9.23 -5.19 -11.69
C VAL A 14 -9.77 -6.54 -12.16
N LEU A 15 -8.97 -7.33 -12.91
CA LEU A 15 -9.38 -8.66 -13.37
C LEU A 15 -9.68 -9.60 -12.18
N LEU A 16 -8.80 -9.67 -11.19
CA LEU A 16 -9.01 -10.47 -9.98
C LEU A 16 -10.21 -9.99 -9.17
N SER A 17 -10.42 -8.69 -9.06
CA SER A 17 -11.62 -8.13 -8.40
C SER A 17 -12.91 -8.52 -9.14
N ALA A 18 -12.91 -8.51 -10.47
CA ALA A 18 -14.07 -8.92 -11.27
C ALA A 18 -14.35 -10.42 -11.12
N VAL A 19 -13.32 -11.26 -11.10
CA VAL A 19 -13.47 -12.70 -10.86
C VAL A 19 -13.98 -13.00 -9.45
N ALA A 20 -13.49 -12.28 -8.43
CA ALA A 20 -13.96 -12.40 -7.06
C ALA A 20 -15.43 -11.96 -6.89
N TYR A 21 -15.92 -11.04 -7.73
CA TYR A 21 -17.32 -10.63 -7.76
C TYR A 21 -18.25 -11.72 -8.32
N VAL A 22 -17.83 -12.43 -9.38
CA VAL A 22 -18.62 -13.50 -10.01
C VAL A 22 -18.59 -14.80 -9.19
N TYR A 23 -17.45 -15.12 -8.58
CA TYR A 23 -17.25 -16.37 -7.84
C TYR A 23 -16.76 -16.11 -6.39
N PRO A 24 -17.61 -15.58 -5.51
CA PRO A 24 -17.21 -15.22 -4.14
C PRO A 24 -16.84 -16.44 -3.29
N GLU A 25 -17.43 -17.61 -3.54
CA GLU A 25 -17.25 -18.82 -2.72
C GLU A 25 -15.80 -19.30 -2.66
N TYR A 26 -15.01 -19.12 -3.73
CA TYR A 26 -13.59 -19.49 -3.73
C TYR A 26 -12.72 -18.51 -2.93
N PHE A 27 -13.14 -17.25 -2.74
CA PHE A 27 -12.35 -16.22 -2.05
C PHE A 27 -12.72 -16.04 -0.57
N VAL A 28 -13.94 -16.42 -0.18
CA VAL A 28 -14.44 -16.29 1.21
C VAL A 28 -13.58 -17.06 2.24
N PRO A 29 -13.09 -18.29 1.98
CA PRO A 29 -12.23 -19.01 2.93
C PRO A 29 -10.87 -18.33 3.14
N TYR A 30 -10.37 -17.63 2.12
CA TYR A 30 -9.06 -16.97 2.17
C TYR A 30 -9.08 -15.60 2.85
N LYS A 31 -10.24 -15.11 3.28
CA LYS A 31 -10.34 -13.83 4.03
C LYS A 31 -9.43 -13.80 5.26
N GLY A 32 -9.24 -14.95 5.92
CA GLY A 32 -8.34 -15.08 7.07
C GLY A 32 -6.86 -14.83 6.75
N PHE A 33 -6.44 -15.02 5.49
CA PHE A 33 -5.06 -14.78 5.05
C PHE A 33 -4.79 -13.33 4.64
N ILE A 34 -5.83 -12.48 4.54
CA ILE A 34 -5.65 -11.06 4.18
C ILE A 34 -4.77 -10.35 5.21
N VAL A 35 -5.01 -10.59 6.50
CA VAL A 35 -4.25 -9.95 7.58
C VAL A 35 -2.78 -10.40 7.58
N PRO A 36 -2.44 -11.71 7.52
CA PRO A 36 -1.06 -12.17 7.34
C PRO A 36 -0.36 -11.65 6.07
N LEU A 37 -1.06 -11.58 4.93
CA LEU A 37 -0.47 -11.02 3.71
C LEU A 37 -0.19 -9.53 3.86
N LEU A 38 -1.14 -8.78 4.42
CA LEU A 38 -1.00 -7.35 4.64
C LEU A 38 0.14 -7.07 5.63
N SER A 39 0.24 -7.84 6.72
CA SER A 39 1.33 -7.69 7.69
C SER A 39 2.69 -7.98 7.06
N LEU A 40 2.79 -8.98 6.19
CA LEU A 40 4.00 -9.27 5.42
C LEU A 40 4.40 -8.11 4.51
N ILE A 41 3.44 -7.49 3.80
CA ILE A 41 3.69 -6.33 2.93
C ILE A 41 4.11 -5.11 3.75
N MET A 42 3.42 -4.83 4.86
CA MET A 42 3.78 -3.74 5.77
C MET A 42 5.16 -3.94 6.38
N LEU A 43 5.51 -5.18 6.72
CA LEU A 43 6.86 -5.53 7.17
C LEU A 43 7.89 -5.33 6.06
N GLY A 44 7.59 -5.72 4.81
CA GLY A 44 8.47 -5.50 3.67
C GLY A 44 8.79 -4.01 3.46
N MET A 45 7.80 -3.14 3.61
CA MET A 45 8.03 -1.68 3.60
C MET A 45 8.95 -1.24 4.75
N GLY A 46 8.75 -1.77 5.96
CA GLY A 46 9.58 -1.48 7.13
C GLY A 46 11.03 -1.94 6.98
N VAL A 47 11.28 -3.13 6.44
CA VAL A 47 12.63 -3.68 6.21
C VAL A 47 13.38 -2.88 5.14
N THR A 48 12.67 -2.29 4.17
CA THR A 48 13.28 -1.43 3.13
C THR A 48 13.61 -0.03 3.66
N LEU A 49 13.10 0.34 4.85
CA LEU A 49 13.28 1.66 5.43
C LEU A 49 14.70 1.80 5.99
N SER A 50 15.52 2.64 5.34
CA SER A 50 16.88 2.92 5.78
C SER A 50 16.93 3.95 6.92
N VAL A 51 17.95 3.87 7.76
CA VAL A 51 18.20 4.87 8.82
C VAL A 51 18.44 6.26 8.21
N ASP A 52 19.01 6.34 7.00
CA ASP A 52 19.17 7.58 6.24
C ASP A 52 17.83 8.23 5.88
N SER A 53 16.82 7.42 5.54
CA SER A 53 15.45 7.91 5.30
C SER A 53 14.84 8.53 6.56
N PHE A 54 15.09 7.95 7.73
CA PHE A 54 14.68 8.54 9.01
C PHE A 54 15.45 9.83 9.32
N LEU A 55 16.76 9.85 9.10
CA LEU A 55 17.58 11.06 9.28
C LEU A 55 17.14 12.17 8.33
N ALA A 56 16.71 11.85 7.10
CA ALA A 56 16.17 12.82 6.17
C ALA A 56 14.88 13.50 6.70
N VAL A 57 14.03 12.74 7.41
CA VAL A 57 12.85 13.28 8.11
C VAL A 57 13.27 14.28 9.19
N LEU A 58 14.30 13.96 9.98
CA LEU A 58 14.82 14.87 11.02
C LEU A 58 15.52 16.12 10.43
N LYS A 59 16.15 16.00 9.25
CA LYS A 59 16.82 17.14 8.57
C LYS A 59 15.82 18.13 7.97
N ARG A 60 14.62 17.71 7.59
CA ARG A 60 13.58 18.56 6.99
C ARG A 60 12.20 18.34 7.63
N PRO A 61 12.06 18.60 8.94
CA PRO A 61 10.83 18.29 9.67
C PRO A 61 9.64 19.11 9.16
N TYR A 62 9.87 20.36 8.75
CA TYR A 62 8.82 21.25 8.23
C TYR A 62 8.10 20.67 7.00
N VAL A 63 8.83 20.05 6.07
CA VAL A 63 8.24 19.50 4.84
C VAL A 63 7.43 18.24 5.15
N VAL A 64 7.94 17.39 6.05
CA VAL A 64 7.26 16.15 6.45
C VAL A 64 6.01 16.46 7.28
N LEU A 65 6.08 17.41 8.20
CA LEU A 65 4.93 17.89 8.98
C LEU A 65 3.85 18.49 8.09
N LEU A 66 4.22 19.37 7.15
CA LEU A 66 3.27 19.95 6.21
C LEU A 66 2.61 18.87 5.35
N GLY A 67 3.39 17.93 4.81
CA GLY A 67 2.85 16.80 4.04
C GLY A 67 1.90 15.92 4.84
N THR A 68 2.25 15.60 6.09
CA THR A 68 1.43 14.78 6.99
C THR A 68 0.15 15.52 7.40
N LEU A 69 0.24 16.81 7.70
CA LEU A 69 -0.91 17.66 8.01
C LEU A 69 -1.85 17.75 6.82
N MET A 70 -1.34 17.99 5.61
CA MET A 70 -2.16 18.03 4.40
C MET A 70 -2.83 16.69 4.12
N GLN A 71 -2.12 15.57 4.31
CA GLN A 71 -2.69 14.23 4.18
C GLN A 71 -3.83 14.00 5.18
N TYR A 72 -3.61 14.31 6.47
CA TYR A 72 -4.60 14.04 7.51
C TYR A 72 -5.79 14.99 7.46
N LEU A 73 -5.56 16.26 7.11
CA LEU A 73 -6.62 17.26 6.91
C LEU A 73 -7.49 16.90 5.70
N SER A 74 -6.88 16.46 4.60
CA SER A 74 -7.64 16.01 3.42
C SER A 74 -8.47 14.77 3.73
N LEU A 75 -7.90 13.83 4.51
CA LEU A 75 -8.62 12.64 4.95
C LEU A 75 -9.81 12.97 5.87
N ILE A 76 -9.69 13.99 6.72
CA ILE A 76 -10.77 14.46 7.60
C ILE A 76 -11.93 15.12 6.86
N HIS A 77 -11.67 15.67 5.67
CA HIS A 77 -12.66 16.39 4.88
C HIS A 77 -13.39 15.52 3.84
N ILE A 78 -12.91 14.28 3.60
CA ILE A 78 -13.64 13.23 2.85
C ILE A 78 -14.69 12.60 3.77
#